data_AF-A0A9D6YH47-F1
#
_entry.id   AF-A0A9D6YH47-F1
#
_cell.length_a   1.000
_cell.length_b   1.000
_cell.length_c   1.000
_cell.angle_alpha   90.00
_cell.angle_beta   90.00
_cell.angle_gamma   90.00
#
_symmetry.space_group_name_H-M   'P 1'
#
loop_
_entity.id
_entity.type
_entity.pdbx_description
1 polymer ?
#
loop_
_entity_poly.entity_id
_entity_poly.type
_entity_poly.pdbx_seq_one_letter_code
_entity_poly.pdbx_strand_id
1 'polypeptide(L)'
;MAKVHNWQLGREMDYPYEARRPERQFAMIFDTNKCIACQTCTVACKTTWTPGRGQEYMFWNNVESKPYGYYPLGWDVNILSRLGVQEMQGPVYK
;
A
#
# COMPACT_ATOMS: atom_id res chain seq x y z
N MET A 1 -4.00 -5.57 19.94
CA MET A 1 -4.52 -4.90 18.72
C MET A 1 -5.99 -4.60 18.96
N ALA A 2 -6.46 -3.44 18.54
CA ALA A 2 -7.88 -3.08 18.63
C ALA A 2 -8.65 -3.75 17.49
N LYS A 3 -9.86 -4.25 17.77
CA LYS A 3 -10.79 -4.72 16.74
C LYS A 3 -11.54 -3.51 16.19
N VAL A 4 -11.35 -3.21 14.91
CA VAL A 4 -11.95 -2.06 14.24
C VAL A 4 -12.76 -2.51 13.03
N HIS A 5 -14.00 -2.04 12.95
CA HIS A 5 -14.85 -2.25 11.80
C HIS A 5 -14.35 -1.50 10.56
N ASN A 6 -13.82 -2.23 9.58
CA ASN A 6 -13.47 -1.69 8.27
C ASN A 6 -14.71 -1.67 7.37
N TRP A 7 -15.35 -0.51 7.28
CA TRP A 7 -16.54 -0.26 6.46
C TRP A 7 -16.30 -0.40 4.95
N GLN A 8 -15.06 -0.30 4.46
CA GLN A 8 -14.72 -0.49 3.04
C GLN A 8 -14.69 -1.97 2.66
N LEU A 9 -14.34 -2.84 3.61
CA LEU A 9 -14.30 -4.30 3.42
C LEU A 9 -15.49 -5.03 4.05
N GLY A 10 -16.31 -4.34 4.85
CA GLY A 10 -17.45 -4.92 5.56
C GLY A 10 -17.07 -5.95 6.63
N ARG A 11 -15.88 -5.86 7.24
CA ARG A 11 -15.40 -6.82 8.27
C ARG A 11 -14.63 -6.16 9.41
N GLU A 12 -14.60 -6.82 10.57
CA GLU A 12 -13.72 -6.47 11.69
C GLU A 12 -12.27 -6.83 11.37
N MET A 13 -11.33 -5.95 11.71
CA MET A 13 -9.90 -6.15 11.50
C MET A 13 -9.09 -5.78 12.73
N ASP A 14 -7.96 -6.46 12.92
CA ASP A 14 -6.98 -6.09 13.95
C ASP A 14 -6.15 -4.90 13.48
N TYR A 15 -6.21 -3.79 14.22
CA TYR A 15 -5.39 -2.61 13.99
C TYR A 15 -4.50 -2.31 15.20
N PRO A 16 -3.30 -1.74 14.99
CA PRO A 16 -2.44 -1.30 16.10
C PRO A 16 -3.09 -0.21 16.97
N TYR A 17 -3.97 0.59 16.39
CA TYR A 17 -4.61 1.75 17.02
C TYR A 17 -6.13 1.60 17.07
N GLU A 18 -6.76 2.29 18.02
CA GLU A 18 -8.22 2.36 18.12
C GLU A 18 -8.86 3.06 16.91
N ALA A 19 -10.15 2.81 16.71
CA ALA A 19 -10.92 3.34 15.61
C ALA A 19 -11.03 4.88 15.69
N ARG A 20 -10.19 5.59 14.93
CA ARG A 20 -10.34 7.04 14.72
C ARG A 20 -10.75 7.31 13.28
N ARG A 21 -12.03 7.65 13.08
CA ARG A 21 -12.56 8.00 11.76
C ARG A 21 -12.45 9.52 11.55
N PRO A 22 -11.53 10.00 10.69
CA PRO A 22 -11.48 11.43 10.40
C PRO A 22 -12.72 11.85 9.60
N GLU A 23 -13.20 13.08 9.81
CA GLU A 23 -14.31 13.64 9.02
C GLU A 23 -13.97 13.76 7.52
N ARG A 24 -12.68 13.94 7.21
CA ARG A 24 -12.15 14.05 5.84
C ARG A 24 -10.92 13.15 5.70
N GLN A 25 -10.93 12.30 4.67
CA GLN A 25 -9.82 11.39 4.34
C GLN A 25 -9.24 11.77 2.97
N PHE A 26 -7.94 11.99 2.92
CA PHE A 26 -7.22 12.17 1.67
C PHE A 26 -7.14 10.84 0.91
N ALA A 27 -7.43 10.86 -0.39
CA ALA A 27 -7.38 9.70 -1.28
C ALA A 27 -6.73 10.08 -2.61
N MET A 28 -6.07 9.11 -3.25
CA MET A 28 -5.47 9.23 -4.57
C MET A 28 -5.94 8.07 -5.45
N ILE A 29 -6.06 8.32 -6.75
CA ILE A 29 -6.40 7.31 -7.75
C ILE A 29 -5.30 7.32 -8.82
N PHE A 30 -4.78 6.14 -9.15
CA PHE A 30 -3.82 5.95 -10.24
C PHE A 30 -4.51 5.25 -11.41
N ASP A 31 -4.56 5.91 -12.57
CA ASP A 31 -5.03 5.30 -13.82
C ASP A 31 -3.88 4.57 -14.51
N THR A 32 -3.86 3.25 -14.38
CA THR A 32 -2.81 2.40 -14.96
C THR A 32 -2.83 2.36 -16.48
N ASN A 33 -3.95 2.75 -17.13
CA ASN A 33 -4.02 2.82 -18.60
C ASN A 33 -3.22 4.01 -19.16
N LYS A 34 -2.95 5.03 -18.33
CA LYS A 34 -2.19 6.23 -18.70
C LYS A 34 -0.77 6.25 -18.15
N CYS A 35 -0.45 5.34 -17.23
CA CYS A 35 0.89 5.27 -16.66
C CYS A 35 1.89 4.78 -17.72
N ILE A 36 2.92 5.58 -17.98
CA ILE A 36 4.02 5.22 -18.91
C ILE A 36 5.31 4.83 -18.16
N ALA A 37 5.22 4.59 -16.86
CA ALA A 37 6.33 4.19 -16.00
C ALA A 37 7.58 5.09 -16.05
N CYS A 38 7.42 6.40 -16.28
CA CYS A 38 8.53 7.33 -16.47
C CYS A 38 9.35 7.66 -15.20
N GLN A 39 8.96 7.16 -14.02
CA GLN A 39 9.62 7.41 -12.73
C GLN A 39 9.64 8.87 -12.24
N THR A 40 8.96 9.80 -12.90
CA THR A 40 8.94 11.22 -12.47
C THR A 40 8.37 11.40 -11.06
N CYS A 41 7.30 10.68 -10.70
CA CYS A 41 6.72 10.72 -9.36
C CYS A 41 7.67 10.20 -8.27
N THR A 42 8.43 9.14 -8.59
CA THR A 42 9.49 8.57 -7.73
C THR A 42 10.55 9.63 -7.44
N VAL A 43 11.08 10.27 -8.49
CA VAL A 43 12.14 11.29 -8.35
C VAL A 43 11.62 12.53 -7.62
N ALA A 44 10.41 13.00 -7.93
CA ALA A 44 9.82 14.16 -7.25
C ALA A 44 9.68 13.92 -5.74
N CYS A 45 9.21 12.73 -5.35
CA CYS A 45 9.12 12.36 -3.94
C CYS A 45 10.50 12.26 -3.29
N LYS A 46 11.46 11.63 -3.98
CA LYS A 46 12.83 11.44 -3.53
C LYS A 46 13.54 12.75 -3.22
N THR A 47 13.52 13.69 -4.16
CA THR A 47 14.23 14.96 -4.02
C THR A 47 13.58 15.88 -3.00
N THR A 48 12.26 15.79 -2.85
CA THR A 48 11.52 16.63 -1.88
C THR A 48 11.67 16.11 -0.46
N TRP A 49 11.56 14.79 -0.24
CA TRP A 49 11.36 14.24 1.10
C TRP A 49 12.47 13.33 1.60
N THR A 50 13.09 12.54 0.73
CA THR A 50 14.15 11.59 1.12
C THR A 50 15.53 11.86 0.50
N PRO A 51 16.02 13.12 0.42
CA PRO A 51 17.36 13.42 -0.11
C PRO A 51 18.47 13.25 0.94
N GLY A 52 18.13 13.02 2.21
CA GLY A 52 19.06 13.01 3.32
C GLY A 52 19.94 11.76 3.42
N ARG A 53 21.08 11.90 4.12
CA ARG A 53 22.00 10.80 4.38
C ARG A 53 21.32 9.67 5.15
N GLY A 54 21.54 8.43 4.73
CA GLY A 54 20.91 7.23 5.28
C GLY A 54 19.51 6.96 4.74
N GLN A 55 18.98 7.81 3.87
CA GLN A 55 17.68 7.63 3.22
C GLN A 55 17.84 7.39 1.72
N GLU A 56 19.05 7.26 1.20
CA GLU A 56 19.35 7.14 -0.22
C GLU A 56 18.62 5.97 -0.85
N TYR A 57 18.49 4.85 -0.12
CA TYR A 57 17.76 3.68 -0.55
C TYR A 57 16.24 3.82 -0.42
N MET A 58 15.71 4.80 0.32
CA MET A 58 14.28 4.96 0.60
C MET A 58 13.54 5.62 -0.57
N PHE A 59 12.57 4.88 -1.12
CA PHE A 59 11.61 5.37 -2.10
C PHE A 59 10.20 5.26 -1.52
N TRP A 60 9.67 6.35 -0.96
CA TRP A 60 8.31 6.38 -0.42
C TRP A 60 7.24 6.26 -1.51
N ASN A 61 7.54 6.80 -2.70
CA ASN A 61 6.78 6.59 -3.92
C ASN A 61 7.70 5.90 -4.92
N ASN A 62 7.30 4.73 -5.41
CA ASN A 62 8.07 3.93 -6.37
C ASN A 62 7.16 3.37 -7.48
N VAL A 63 7.74 3.15 -8.66
CA VAL A 63 7.04 2.53 -9.79
C VAL A 63 7.71 1.20 -10.14
N GLU A 64 6.88 0.16 -10.28
CA GLU A 64 7.26 -1.24 -10.42
C GLU A 64 6.61 -1.89 -11.64
N SER A 65 7.32 -2.79 -12.33
CA SER A 65 6.82 -3.51 -13.52
C SER A 65 6.23 -4.88 -13.18
N LYS A 66 4.94 -4.98 -12.89
CA LYS A 66 4.33 -6.29 -12.60
C LYS A 66 4.47 -7.28 -13.78
N PRO A 67 4.65 -8.59 -13.55
CA PRO A 67 4.18 -9.37 -12.39
C PRO A 67 5.21 -9.68 -11.29
N TYR A 68 6.50 -9.48 -11.50
CA TYR A 68 7.52 -9.88 -10.52
C TYR A 68 7.68 -8.83 -9.41
N GLY A 69 7.98 -9.25 -8.18
CA GLY A 69 8.06 -8.37 -7.01
C GLY A 69 9.35 -7.56 -6.95
N TYR A 70 9.26 -6.24 -6.72
CA TYR A 70 10.44 -5.37 -6.54
C TYR A 70 10.40 -4.68 -5.19
N TYR A 71 10.94 -3.46 -5.08
CA TYR A 71 11.50 -2.84 -3.88
C TYR A 71 10.60 -2.80 -2.62
N PRO A 72 11.06 -3.34 -1.46
CA PRO A 72 12.18 -4.26 -1.30
C PRO A 72 11.83 -5.64 -1.86
N LEU A 73 12.80 -6.30 -2.50
CA LEU A 73 12.60 -7.51 -3.31
C LEU A 73 11.66 -8.52 -2.63
N GLY A 74 10.58 -8.87 -3.34
CA GLY A 74 9.59 -9.86 -2.89
C GLY A 74 8.65 -9.40 -1.78
N TRP A 75 8.51 -8.09 -1.52
CA TRP A 75 7.56 -7.60 -0.52
C TRP A 75 6.13 -8.06 -0.78
N ASP A 76 5.70 -8.08 -2.04
CA ASP A 76 4.35 -8.48 -2.45
C ASP A 76 4.11 -9.98 -2.23
N VAL A 77 5.05 -10.84 -2.64
CA VAL A 77 5.00 -12.29 -2.38
C VAL A 77 5.02 -12.59 -0.89
N ASN A 78 5.86 -11.89 -0.12
CA ASN A 78 5.94 -12.05 1.33
C ASN A 78 4.64 -11.64 2.02
N ILE A 79 4.00 -10.56 1.57
CA ILE A 79 2.69 -10.14 2.11
C ILE A 79 1.62 -11.18 1.76
N LEU A 80 1.55 -11.64 0.51
CA LEU A 80 0.58 -12.66 0.10
C LEU A 80 0.76 -13.97 0.87
N SER A 81 2.01 -14.40 1.09
CA SER A 81 2.32 -15.59 1.90
C SER A 81 1.86 -15.44 3.36
N ARG A 82 2.02 -14.26 3.96
CA ARG A 82 1.58 -13.99 5.33
C ARG A 82 0.05 -13.88 5.46
N LEU A 83 -0.62 -13.37 4.44
CA LEU A 83 -2.08 -13.26 4.42
C LEU A 83 -2.76 -14.64 4.26
N GLY A 84 -2.08 -15.59 3.60
CA GLY A 84 -2.64 -16.91 3.32
C GLY A 84 -3.78 -16.87 2.30
N VAL A 85 -4.38 -18.03 2.03
CA VAL A 85 -5.56 -18.12 1.17
C VAL A 85 -6.78 -17.63 1.97
N GLN A 86 -7.50 -16.66 1.41
CA GLN A 86 -8.74 -16.14 1.98
C GLN A 86 -9.92 -16.81 1.27
N GLU A 87 -10.93 -17.23 2.01
CA GLU A 87 -12.15 -17.79 1.45
C GLU A 87 -13.14 -16.65 1.15
N MET A 88 -13.74 -16.68 -0.04
CA MET A 88 -14.78 -15.71 -0.40
C MET A 88 -16.12 -16.16 0.20
N GLN A 89 -16.63 -15.42 1.19
CA GLN A 89 -17.93 -15.65 1.80
C GLN A 89 -18.89 -14.52 1.40
N GLY A 90 -19.59 -14.70 0.28
CA GLY A 90 -20.44 -13.65 -0.30
C GLY A 90 -19.60 -12.49 -0.82
N PRO A 91 -19.88 -11.22 -0.45
CA PRO A 91 -19.08 -10.06 -0.87
C PRO A 91 -17.80 -9.84 -0.04
N VAL A 92 -17.54 -10.64 1.00
CA VAL A 92 -16.45 -10.43 1.96
C VAL A 92 -15.43 -11.57 1.87
N TYR A 93 -14.15 -11.22 1.76
CA TYR A 93 -13.06 -12.18 1.95
C TYR A 93 -12.87 -12.43 3.46
N LYS A 94 -12.81 -13.70 3.87
CA LYS A 94 -12.47 -14.10 5.24
C LYS A 94 -11.15 -14.87 5.29
#